data_AF-C0BCA4-F1
#
_entry.id   AF-C0BCA4-F1
#
_cell.length_a   1.000
_cell.length_b   1.000
_cell.length_c   1.000
_cell.angle_alpha   90.00
_cell.angle_beta   90.00
_cell.angle_gamma   90.00
#
_symmetry.space_group_name_H-M   'P 1'
#
loop_
_entity.id
_entity.type
_entity.pdbx_description
1 polymer ?
#
loop_
_entity_poly.entity_id
_entity_poly.type
_entity_poly.pdbx_seq_one_letter_code
_entity_poly.pdbx_strand_id
1 'polypeptide(L)' 'MKKRLNTSALAKKKLRKLAEENIDAGWVIVNGNRIQIKRKQFEKIIDTLDEI' A
#
# COMPACT_ATOMS: atom_id res chain seq x y z
N MET A 1 20.34 9.98 -2.58
CA MET A 1 19.83 8.90 -1.72
C MET A 1 18.31 9.06 -1.56
N LYS A 2 17.49 8.04 -1.89
CA LYS A 2 16.02 8.11 -1.74
C LYS A 2 15.67 8.05 -0.24
N LYS A 3 15.09 9.11 0.32
CA LYS A 3 14.67 9.18 1.74
C LYS A 3 13.69 8.05 2.04
N ARG A 4 14.01 7.21 3.04
CA ARG A 4 13.06 6.21 3.58
C ARG A 4 11.95 6.97 4.33
N LEU A 5 10.70 6.75 3.94
CA LEU A 5 9.55 7.27 4.70
C LEU A 5 9.49 6.54 6.05
N ASN A 6 9.64 7.28 7.14
CA ASN A 6 9.45 6.77 8.49
C ASN A 6 7.95 6.69 8.80
N THR A 7 7.29 5.65 8.31
CA THR A 7 5.89 5.37 8.67
C THR A 7 5.82 4.80 10.09
N SER A 8 4.86 5.29 10.88
CA SER A 8 4.61 4.81 12.25
C SER A 8 4.24 3.32 12.25
N ALA A 9 4.58 2.60 13.32
CA ALA A 9 4.32 1.16 13.43
C ALA A 9 2.83 0.80 13.21
N LEU A 10 1.93 1.66 13.69
CA LEU A 10 0.48 1.51 13.50
C LEU A 10 0.07 1.62 12.03
N ALA A 11 0.59 2.62 11.30
CA ALA A 11 0.29 2.80 9.89
C ALA A 11 0.77 1.61 9.05
N LYS A 12 1.97 1.07 9.35
CA LYS A 12 2.50 -0.13 8.68
C LYS A 12 1.59 -1.35 8.88
N LYS A 13 1.09 -1.57 10.10
CA LYS A 13 0.17 -2.69 10.39
C LYS A 13 -1.14 -2.55 9.64
N LYS A 14 -1.72 -1.34 9.58
CA LYS A 14 -2.94 -1.07 8.82
C LYS A 14 -2.77 -1.29 7.31
N LEU A 15 -1.68 -0.77 6.72
CA LEU A 15 -1.38 -0.97 5.30
C LEU A 15 -1.21 -2.44 4.93
N ARG A 16 -0.59 -3.22 5.82
CA ARG A 16 -0.44 -4.66 5.63
C ARG A 16 -1.80 -5.37 5.63
N LYS A 17 -2.65 -5.08 6.62
CA LYS A 17 -4.00 -5.66 6.71
C LYS A 17 -4.84 -5.30 5.48
N LEU A 18 -4.76 -4.05 5.02
CA LEU A 18 -5.47 -3.58 3.82
C LEU A 18 -5.04 -4.35 2.56
N ALA A 19 -3.74 -4.59 2.39
CA ALA A 19 -3.22 -5.35 1.25
C ALA A 19 -3.54 -6.85 1.35
N GLU A 20 -3.63 -7.40 2.56
CA GLU A 20 -4.07 -8.78 2.80
C GLU A 20 -5.58 -8.95 2.48
N GLU A 21 -6.40 -7.95 2.78
CA GLU A 21 -7.84 -7.95 2.50
C GLU A 21 -8.16 -7.73 1.00
N ASN A 22 -7.29 -7.07 0.25
CA ASN A 22 -7.48 -6.68 -1.15
C ASN A 22 -6.40 -7.29 -2.05
N ILE A 23 -6.16 -8.60 -1.91
CA ILE A 23 -5.03 -9.29 -2.52
C ILE A 23 -5.08 -9.33 -4.05
N ASP A 24 -6.28 -9.25 -4.61
CA ASP A 24 -6.62 -9.23 -6.03
C ASP A 24 -6.55 -7.82 -6.63
N ALA A 25 -6.36 -6.78 -5.81
CA ALA A 25 -6.26 -5.43 -6.30
C ALA A 25 -5.01 -5.21 -7.14
N GLY A 26 -5.13 -4.51 -8.28
CA GLY A 26 -4.03 -4.34 -9.24
C GLY A 26 -2.79 -3.62 -8.69
N TRP A 27 -2.92 -2.94 -7.55
CA TRP A 27 -1.84 -2.26 -6.82
C TRP A 27 -1.16 -3.13 -5.75
N VAL A 28 -1.67 -4.34 -5.48
CA VAL A 28 -1.03 -5.34 -4.61
C VAL A 28 -0.22 -6.32 -5.45
N ILE A 29 0.94 -6.74 -4.94
CA ILE A 29 1.76 -7.80 -5.51
C ILE A 29 2.03 -8.82 -4.42
N VAL A 30 1.71 -10.08 -4.71
CA VAL A 30 1.98 -11.21 -3.82
C VAL A 30 3.11 -12.04 -4.38
N ASN A 31 4.22 -12.08 -3.64
CA ASN A 31 5.37 -12.92 -3.93
C ASN A 31 5.48 -13.98 -2.83
N GLY A 32 4.70 -15.07 -2.97
CA GLY A 32 4.53 -16.07 -1.91
C GLY A 32 4.00 -15.44 -0.62
N ASN A 33 4.71 -15.59 0.50
CA ASN A 33 4.33 -15.01 1.79
C ASN A 33 4.63 -13.50 1.93
N ARG A 34 5.18 -12.86 0.89
CA ARG A 34 5.49 -11.43 0.90
C ARG A 34 4.45 -10.66 0.12
N ILE A 35 3.85 -9.66 0.78
CA ILE A 35 2.92 -8.73 0.16
C ILE A 35 3.63 -7.39 -0.03
N GLN A 36 3.57 -6.88 -1.25
CA GLN A 36 4.14 -5.60 -1.67
C GLN A 36 3.05 -4.70 -2.26
N ILE A 37 3.25 -3.39 -2.14
CA ILE A 37 2.32 -2.37 -2.64
C ILE A 37 3.01 -1.57 -3.74
N LYS A 38 2.36 -1.46 -4.90
CA LYS A 38 2.78 -0.58 -5.99
C LYS A 38 2.42 0.87 -5.64
N ARG A 39 3.34 1.55 -4.95
CA ARG A 39 3.16 2.91 -4.44
C ARG A 39 2.50 3.88 -5.43
N LYS A 40 2.99 3.94 -6.67
CA LYS A 40 2.44 4.85 -7.70
C LYS A 40 0.97 4.59 -8.05
N GLN A 41 0.53 3.33 -8.05
CA GLN A 41 -0.87 2.99 -8.33
C GLN A 41 -1.74 3.21 -7.09
N PHE A 42 -1.20 2.92 -5.91
CA PHE A 42 -1.88 3.20 -4.65
C PHE A 42 -2.07 4.70 -4.41
N GLU A 43 -1.04 5.52 -4.67
CA GLU A 43 -1.12 6.99 -4.57
C GLU A 43 -2.23 7.56 -5.46
N LYS A 44 -2.37 7.10 -6.71
CA LYS A 44 -3.48 7.50 -7.60
C LYS A 44 -4.88 7.20 -7.03
N ILE A 45 -5.02 6.07 -6.33
CA ILE A 45 -6.30 5.69 -5.72
C ILE A 45 -6.63 6.63 -4.57
N ILE A 46 -5.64 6.98 -3.75
CA ILE A 46 -5.82 7.96 -2.67
C ILE A 46 -6.17 9.33 -3.25
N ASP A 47 -5.46 9.78 -4.29
CA ASP A 47 -5.75 11.06 -4.95
C ASP A 47 -7.20 11.09 -5.48
N THR A 48 -7.69 9.98 -6.03
CA THR A 48 -9.09 9.88 -6.52
C THR A 48 -10.12 9.84 -5.38
N LEU A 49 -9.74 9.32 -4.20
CA LEU A 49 -10.64 9.25 -3.04
C LEU A 49 -10.71 10.57 -2.27
N ASP A 50 -9.62 11.34 -2.22
CA ASP A 50 -9.57 12.66 -1.57
C ASP A 50 -10.23 13.76 -2.42
N GLU A 51 -10.47 13.53 -3.72
CA GLU A 51 -11.20 14.46 -4.61
C GLU A 51 -12.73 14.46 -4.40
N ILE A 52 -13.25 13.68 -3.44
CA ILE A 52 -14.68 13.58 -3.06
C ILE A 52 -14.93 14.27 -1.72
#